data_AF-A0A1A3FFI2-F1
#
_entry.id   AF-A0A1A3FFI2-F1
#
_cell.length_a   1.000
_cell.length_b   1.000
_cell.length_c   1.000
_cell.angle_alpha   90.00
_cell.angle_beta   90.00
_cell.angle_gamma   90.00
#
_symmetry.space_group_name_H-M   'P 1'
#
loop_
_entity.id
_entity.type
_entity.pdbx_description
1 polymer ?
#
loop_
_entity_poly.entity_id
_entity_poly.type
_entity_poly.pdbx_seq_one_letter_code
_entity_poly.pdbx_strand_id
1 'polypeptide(L)'
;MFIGLGVLAFVVAVVVAAAFFTTAGHGANSAHALIPPPHAPTVKPGMVPVSDTAELPSGPGVAAMLAPVAGDPNLGRLGGRVTDAITGKELWQVADDLPLVPASTNKVLTAAAALLTLDRQARISTRVVAGSQNAQGPVVLVGAGDPALSAAPPDVPTWYRGSARISDLVEQIRRSGVTPTAVQVDTSAFSGPTMAQGWDLADVDNGDIAPIESVMIDAGRIQPSTVNSRRSRT
;
A
#
# COMPACT_ATOMS: atom_id res chain seq x y z
N MET A 1 -14.10 65.37 -2.72
CA MET A 1 -14.83 64.17 -2.25
C MET A 1 -15.07 63.14 -3.38
N PHE A 2 -15.37 63.56 -4.62
CA PHE A 2 -15.64 62.64 -5.74
C PHE A 2 -14.42 61.87 -6.28
N ILE A 3 -13.22 62.46 -6.26
CA ILE A 3 -11.99 61.82 -6.76
C ILE A 3 -11.56 60.64 -5.87
N GLY A 4 -11.64 60.80 -4.55
CA GLY A 4 -11.31 59.72 -3.60
C GLY A 4 -12.26 58.52 -3.69
N LEU A 5 -13.54 58.77 -3.99
CA LEU A 5 -14.53 57.71 -4.19
C LEU A 5 -14.28 56.93 -5.49
N GLY A 6 -13.85 57.62 -6.56
CA GLY A 6 -13.48 57.00 -7.83
C GLY A 6 -12.23 56.12 -7.73
N VAL A 7 -11.21 56.56 -6.99
CA VAL A 7 -10.00 55.76 -6.75
C VAL A 7 -10.32 54.52 -5.91
N LEU A 8 -11.14 54.65 -4.87
CA LEU A 8 -11.55 53.52 -4.05
C LEU A 8 -12.35 52.49 -4.87
N ALA A 9 -13.29 52.93 -5.70
CA ALA A 9 -14.06 52.05 -6.57
C ALA A 9 -13.18 51.29 -7.57
N PHE A 10 -12.17 51.96 -8.13
CA PHE A 10 -11.21 51.34 -9.04
C PHE A 10 -10.34 50.29 -8.34
N VAL A 11 -9.83 50.59 -7.14
CA VAL A 11 -9.04 49.65 -6.36
C VAL A 11 -9.87 48.43 -5.98
N VAL A 12 -11.13 48.63 -5.55
CA VAL A 12 -12.05 47.52 -5.26
C VAL A 12 -12.31 46.68 -6.50
N ALA A 13 -12.54 47.29 -7.67
CA ALA A 13 -12.75 46.55 -8.92
C ALA A 13 -11.52 45.72 -9.33
N VAL A 14 -10.31 46.27 -9.16
CA VAL A 14 -9.05 45.56 -9.46
C VAL A 14 -8.82 44.41 -8.47
N VAL A 15 -9.10 44.60 -7.18
CA VAL A 15 -8.98 43.55 -6.17
C VAL A 15 -10.01 42.44 -6.39
N VAL A 16 -11.25 42.79 -6.75
CA VAL A 16 -12.30 41.81 -7.07
C VAL A 16 -11.95 41.04 -8.34
N ALA A 17 -11.43 41.70 -9.38
CA ALA A 17 -10.96 41.04 -10.59
C ALA A 17 -9.76 40.12 -10.30
N ALA A 18 -8.77 40.59 -9.54
CA ALA A 18 -7.60 39.79 -9.14
C ALA A 18 -7.99 38.59 -8.26
N ALA A 19 -8.95 38.76 -7.35
CA ALA A 19 -9.52 37.66 -6.58
C ALA A 19 -10.24 36.68 -7.50
N PHE A 20 -11.08 37.14 -8.43
CA PHE A 20 -11.80 36.29 -9.37
C PHE A 20 -10.85 35.50 -10.29
N PHE A 21 -9.78 36.11 -10.79
CA PHE A 21 -8.80 35.41 -11.64
C PHE A 21 -7.86 34.47 -10.86
N THR A 22 -7.56 34.77 -9.58
CA THR A 22 -6.78 33.86 -8.73
C THR A 22 -7.60 32.69 -8.18
N THR A 23 -8.89 32.89 -7.89
CA THR A 23 -9.79 31.85 -7.37
C THR A 23 -10.51 31.05 -8.45
N ALA A 24 -10.85 31.65 -9.61
CA ALA A 24 -11.54 30.95 -10.71
C ALA A 24 -10.57 30.25 -11.68
N GLY A 25 -9.28 30.62 -11.68
CA GLY A 25 -8.26 30.07 -12.59
C GLY A 25 -7.68 28.70 -12.19
N HIS A 26 -7.98 28.18 -11.00
CA HIS A 26 -7.38 26.94 -10.48
C HIS A 26 -8.38 25.78 -10.31
N GLY A 27 -9.64 25.93 -10.73
CA GLY A 27 -10.71 25.05 -10.28
C GLY A 27 -11.28 24.02 -11.27
N ALA A 28 -11.07 24.14 -12.58
CA ALA A 28 -11.94 23.42 -13.52
C ALA A 28 -11.31 23.08 -14.87
N ASN A 29 -10.21 22.32 -14.90
CA ASN A 29 -9.83 21.51 -16.09
C ASN A 29 -8.80 20.39 -15.82
N SER A 30 -8.65 19.97 -14.56
CA SER A 30 -8.03 18.68 -14.24
C SER A 30 -9.01 17.88 -13.42
N ALA A 31 -10.17 17.59 -14.01
CA ALA A 31 -10.92 16.42 -13.58
C ALA A 31 -10.04 15.22 -13.90
N HIS A 32 -9.15 14.85 -12.98
CA HIS A 32 -8.63 13.49 -12.94
C HIS A 32 -9.87 12.61 -13.09
N ALA A 33 -9.92 11.78 -14.13
CA ALA A 33 -10.96 10.78 -14.23
C ALA A 33 -10.96 10.07 -12.88
N LEU A 34 -12.06 10.21 -12.13
CA LEU A 34 -12.23 9.50 -10.87
C LEU A 34 -12.07 8.04 -11.24
N ILE A 35 -10.93 7.45 -10.89
CA ILE A 35 -10.73 6.02 -11.06
C ILE A 35 -11.86 5.40 -10.24
N PRO A 36 -12.83 4.72 -10.88
CA PRO A 36 -13.94 4.14 -10.16
C PRO A 36 -13.35 3.25 -9.06
N PRO A 37 -13.93 3.25 -7.84
CA PRO A 37 -13.45 2.36 -6.81
C PRO A 37 -13.40 0.93 -7.39
N PRO A 38 -12.31 0.17 -7.13
CA PRO A 38 -12.21 -1.17 -7.66
C PRO A 38 -13.45 -1.97 -7.25
N HIS A 39 -14.02 -2.72 -8.19
CA HIS A 39 -15.15 -3.58 -7.90
C HIS A 39 -14.76 -4.55 -6.79
N ALA A 40 -15.65 -4.73 -5.81
CA ALA A 40 -15.45 -5.75 -4.79
C ALA A 40 -15.19 -7.10 -5.48
N PRO A 41 -14.12 -7.82 -5.11
CA PRO A 41 -13.84 -9.10 -5.73
C PRO A 41 -15.01 -10.04 -5.49
N THR A 42 -15.45 -10.74 -6.53
CA THR A 42 -16.42 -11.84 -6.37
C THR A 42 -15.71 -12.98 -5.64
N VAL A 43 -15.91 -13.06 -4.32
CA VAL A 43 -15.34 -14.13 -3.51
C VAL A 43 -16.19 -15.38 -3.70
N LYS A 44 -15.58 -16.48 -4.16
CA LYS A 44 -16.14 -17.83 -4.04
C LYS A 44 -15.50 -18.46 -2.81
N PRO A 45 -16.09 -18.33 -1.61
CA PRO A 45 -15.45 -18.84 -0.41
C PRO A 45 -15.31 -20.36 -0.53
N GLY A 46 -14.10 -20.87 -0.31
CA GLY A 46 -13.85 -22.33 -0.28
C GLY A 46 -14.49 -23.00 0.95
N MET A 47 -14.90 -22.20 1.93
CA MET A 47 -15.66 -22.63 3.10
C MET A 47 -17.10 -22.13 2.96
N VAL A 48 -18.04 -23.08 2.93
CA VAL A 48 -19.47 -22.77 2.95
C VAL A 48 -19.93 -22.78 4.40
N PRO A 49 -20.58 -21.71 4.90
CA PRO A 49 -21.15 -21.71 6.24
C PRO A 49 -22.12 -22.88 6.41
N VAL A 50 -22.12 -23.49 7.59
CA VAL A 50 -23.19 -24.40 8.00
C VAL A 50 -24.50 -23.62 8.20
N SER A 51 -25.63 -24.33 8.25
CA SER A 51 -26.91 -23.71 8.61
C SER A 51 -26.82 -22.99 9.96
N ASP A 52 -27.52 -21.87 10.12
CA ASP A 52 -27.65 -21.18 11.42
C ASP A 52 -28.33 -22.04 12.49
N THR A 53 -29.00 -23.12 12.08
CA THR A 53 -29.62 -24.12 12.96
C THR A 53 -28.74 -25.35 13.20
N ALA A 54 -27.49 -25.35 12.72
CA ALA A 54 -26.57 -26.45 12.95
C ALA A 54 -26.24 -26.58 14.45
N GLU A 55 -25.91 -27.79 14.87
CA GLU A 55 -25.47 -28.03 16.23
C GLU A 55 -24.18 -27.24 16.52
N LEU A 56 -24.18 -26.52 17.64
CA LEU A 56 -23.02 -25.73 18.05
C LEU A 56 -21.89 -26.66 18.49
N PRO A 57 -20.64 -26.39 18.07
CA PRO A 57 -19.49 -27.14 18.56
C PRO A 57 -19.38 -27.09 20.09
N SER A 58 -19.22 -28.26 20.71
CA SER A 58 -18.95 -28.36 22.15
C SER A 58 -17.46 -28.55 22.41
N GLY A 59 -16.97 -28.09 23.57
CA GLY A 59 -15.56 -28.29 23.94
C GLY A 59 -15.12 -29.76 23.91
N PRO A 60 -15.86 -30.69 24.56
CA PRO A 60 -15.57 -32.12 24.46
C PRO A 60 -15.57 -32.66 23.03
N GLY A 61 -16.51 -32.20 22.18
CA GLY A 61 -16.57 -32.60 20.78
C GLY A 61 -15.35 -32.14 19.97
N VAL A 62 -14.95 -30.86 20.13
CA VAL A 62 -13.74 -30.31 19.49
C VAL A 62 -12.48 -31.02 19.99
N ALA A 63 -12.37 -31.27 21.29
CA ALA A 63 -11.23 -31.99 21.87
C ALA A 63 -11.12 -33.42 21.33
N ALA A 64 -12.23 -34.16 21.27
CA ALA A 64 -12.24 -35.51 20.72
C ALA A 64 -11.85 -35.53 19.23
N MET A 65 -12.31 -34.54 18.45
CA MET A 65 -11.97 -34.40 17.04
C MET A 65 -10.50 -34.07 16.80
N LEU A 66 -9.91 -33.22 17.64
CA LEU A 66 -8.51 -32.79 17.50
C LEU A 66 -7.52 -33.78 18.12
N ALA A 67 -7.94 -34.62 19.07
CA ALA A 67 -7.04 -35.53 19.78
C ALA A 67 -6.12 -36.38 18.87
N PRO A 68 -6.60 -36.99 17.76
CA PRO A 68 -5.74 -37.79 16.89
C PRO A 68 -4.61 -36.98 16.23
N VAL A 69 -4.90 -35.74 15.83
CA VAL A 69 -3.92 -34.89 15.13
C VAL A 69 -3.04 -34.13 16.11
N ALA A 70 -3.58 -33.65 17.23
CA ALA A 70 -2.84 -32.91 18.25
C ALA A 70 -1.82 -33.79 18.98
N GLY A 71 -2.06 -35.11 19.03
CA GLY A 71 -1.13 -36.09 19.59
C GLY A 71 -0.07 -36.60 18.61
N ASP A 72 -0.04 -36.14 17.36
CA ASP A 72 0.94 -36.60 16.37
C ASP A 72 2.36 -36.09 16.75
N PRO A 73 3.33 -36.98 17.02
CA PRO A 73 4.68 -36.58 17.41
C PRO A 73 5.40 -35.78 16.31
N ASN A 74 4.95 -35.85 15.05
CA ASN A 74 5.53 -35.08 13.95
C ASN A 74 5.23 -33.57 14.04
N LEU A 75 4.27 -33.15 14.87
CA LEU A 75 3.99 -31.73 15.11
C LEU A 75 5.07 -31.04 15.97
N GLY A 76 5.97 -31.81 16.60
CA GLY A 76 6.97 -31.27 17.50
C GLY A 76 6.33 -30.51 18.67
N ARG A 77 6.43 -29.18 18.66
CA ARG A 77 5.79 -28.32 19.66
C ARG A 77 4.54 -27.68 19.08
N LEU A 78 3.37 -28.14 19.53
CA LEU A 78 2.08 -27.58 19.17
C LEU A 78 1.61 -26.58 20.23
N GLY A 79 1.25 -25.38 19.78
CA GLY A 79 0.40 -24.44 20.52
C GLY A 79 -0.87 -24.19 19.71
N GLY A 80 -2.03 -24.12 20.35
CA GLY A 80 -3.29 -23.92 19.66
C GLY A 80 -4.45 -23.59 20.58
N ARG A 81 -5.40 -22.81 20.07
CA ARG A 81 -6.63 -22.42 20.75
C ARG A 81 -7.78 -22.40 19.74
N VAL A 82 -8.92 -22.94 20.12
CA VAL A 82 -10.18 -22.82 19.38
C VAL A 82 -11.18 -22.11 20.27
N THR A 83 -11.76 -21.05 19.73
CA THR A 83 -12.69 -20.17 20.44
C THR A 83 -13.95 -20.00 19.60
N ASP A 84 -15.11 -19.96 20.26
CA ASP A 84 -16.35 -19.50 19.66
C ASP A 84 -16.23 -18.01 19.29
N ALA A 85 -16.31 -17.70 17.99
CA ALA A 85 -16.03 -16.35 17.50
C ALA A 85 -17.08 -15.30 17.91
N ILE A 86 -18.27 -15.71 18.35
CA ILE A 86 -19.36 -14.80 18.76
C ILE A 86 -19.22 -14.47 20.25
N THR A 87 -19.03 -15.50 21.07
CA THR A 87 -19.04 -15.40 22.53
C THR A 87 -17.65 -15.22 23.13
N GLY A 88 -16.59 -15.54 22.39
CA GLY A 88 -15.23 -15.59 22.91
C GLY A 88 -14.97 -16.81 23.81
N LYS A 89 -15.93 -17.74 23.92
CA LYS A 89 -15.80 -18.93 24.76
C LYS A 89 -14.74 -19.88 24.19
N GLU A 90 -13.76 -20.22 25.01
CA GLU A 90 -12.79 -21.27 24.69
C GLU A 90 -13.48 -22.64 24.56
N LEU A 91 -13.17 -23.35 23.49
CA LEU A 91 -13.65 -24.70 23.20
C LEU A 91 -12.53 -25.73 23.30
N TRP A 92 -11.29 -25.34 23.00
CA TRP A 92 -10.11 -26.20 23.09
C TRP A 92 -8.83 -25.37 23.19
N GLN A 93 -7.84 -25.86 23.91
CA GLN A 93 -6.50 -25.27 23.96
C GLN A 93 -5.41 -26.31 24.20
N VAL A 94 -4.20 -25.99 23.75
CA VAL A 94 -2.96 -26.69 24.09
C VAL A 94 -1.82 -25.66 24.03
N ALA A 95 -1.07 -25.50 25.12
CA ALA A 95 0.11 -24.61 25.21
C ALA A 95 -0.08 -23.27 24.47
N ASP A 96 -1.23 -22.64 24.63
CA ASP A 96 -1.68 -21.52 23.82
C ASP A 96 -1.18 -20.16 24.34
N ASP A 97 -0.59 -20.17 25.53
CA ASP A 97 0.17 -19.08 26.14
C ASP A 97 1.68 -19.16 25.82
N LEU A 98 2.12 -20.21 25.15
CA LEU A 98 3.51 -20.41 24.76
C LEU A 98 3.88 -19.53 23.55
N PRO A 99 4.88 -18.65 23.64
CA PRO A 99 5.36 -17.92 22.48
C PRO A 99 5.98 -18.87 21.43
N LEU A 100 5.45 -18.81 20.20
CA LEU A 100 5.93 -19.57 19.05
C LEU A 100 6.28 -18.61 17.90
N VAL A 101 7.14 -19.06 16.98
CA VAL A 101 7.46 -18.29 15.77
C VAL A 101 6.24 -18.32 14.84
N PRO A 102 5.57 -17.18 14.61
CA PRO A 102 4.29 -17.15 13.90
C PRO A 102 4.44 -17.37 12.38
N ALA A 103 5.66 -17.23 11.86
CA ALA A 103 5.90 -17.11 10.42
C ALA A 103 4.93 -16.08 9.80
N SER A 104 4.28 -16.43 8.69
CA SER A 104 3.35 -15.52 8.01
C SER A 104 2.03 -15.26 8.75
N THR A 105 1.70 -15.96 9.85
CA THR A 105 0.52 -15.60 10.66
C THR A 105 0.69 -14.24 11.33
N ASN A 106 1.93 -13.75 11.49
CA ASN A 106 2.24 -12.39 11.92
C ASN A 106 1.55 -11.32 11.05
N LYS A 107 1.30 -11.61 9.77
CA LYS A 107 0.62 -10.69 8.84
C LYS A 107 -0.81 -10.36 9.29
N VAL A 108 -1.47 -11.23 10.06
CA VAL A 108 -2.79 -10.94 10.63
C VAL A 108 -2.73 -9.74 11.57
N LEU A 109 -1.73 -9.70 12.45
CA LEU A 109 -1.52 -8.58 13.37
C LEU A 109 -1.13 -7.30 12.63
N THR A 110 -0.22 -7.39 11.65
CA THR A 110 0.15 -6.24 10.81
C THR A 110 -1.05 -5.67 10.05
N ALA A 111 -1.88 -6.53 9.46
CA ALA A 111 -3.07 -6.12 8.73
C ALA A 111 -4.10 -5.47 9.67
N ALA A 112 -4.33 -6.05 10.84
CA ALA A 112 -5.22 -5.47 11.85
C ALA A 112 -4.74 -4.08 12.29
N ALA A 113 -3.44 -3.93 12.61
CA ALA A 113 -2.86 -2.65 12.97
C ALA A 113 -3.02 -1.60 11.86
N ALA A 114 -2.74 -1.98 10.60
CA ALA A 114 -2.92 -1.09 9.46
C ALA A 114 -4.38 -0.65 9.27
N LEU A 115 -5.34 -1.59 9.35
CA LEU A 115 -6.76 -1.30 9.17
C LEU A 115 -7.37 -0.48 10.32
N LEU A 116 -6.84 -0.61 11.53
CA LEU A 116 -7.27 0.18 12.69
C LEU A 116 -6.64 1.58 12.73
N THR A 117 -5.51 1.77 12.06
CA THR A 117 -4.72 3.02 12.12
C THR A 117 -4.93 3.91 10.89
N LEU A 118 -4.98 3.30 9.70
CA LEU A 118 -5.02 4.03 8.44
C LEU A 118 -6.46 4.29 8.00
N ASP A 119 -6.67 5.41 7.30
CA ASP A 119 -7.92 5.65 6.59
C ASP A 119 -8.16 4.56 5.53
N ARG A 120 -9.40 4.09 5.38
CA ARG A 120 -9.74 3.02 4.42
C ARG A 120 -9.47 3.40 2.97
N GLN A 121 -9.44 4.70 2.67
CA GLN A 121 -9.11 5.27 1.37
C GLN A 121 -7.71 5.86 1.33
N ALA A 122 -6.87 5.60 2.34
CA ALA A 122 -5.46 5.97 2.29
C ALA A 122 -4.82 5.47 0.98
N ARG A 123 -3.99 6.31 0.39
CA ARG A 123 -3.20 6.01 -0.80
C ARG A 123 -1.76 6.41 -0.51
N ILE A 124 -0.85 5.55 -0.92
CA ILE A 124 0.57 5.89 -0.98
C ILE A 124 0.82 6.49 -2.35
N SER A 125 1.46 7.66 -2.40
CA SER A 125 1.69 8.38 -3.65
C SER A 125 3.18 8.51 -3.91
N THR A 126 3.61 8.10 -5.10
CA THR A 126 4.92 8.46 -5.64
C THR A 126 4.77 9.70 -6.52
N ARG A 127 5.67 10.66 -6.37
CA ARG A 127 5.58 11.96 -7.06
C ARG A 127 6.89 12.30 -7.75
N VAL A 128 6.82 13.13 -8.78
CA VAL A 128 7.99 13.82 -9.31
C VAL A 128 7.79 15.32 -9.10
N VAL A 129 8.77 15.97 -8.47
CA VAL A 129 8.77 17.42 -8.24
C VAL A 129 9.94 18.08 -8.95
N ALA A 130 9.80 19.36 -9.32
CA ALA A 130 10.90 20.13 -9.85
C ALA A 130 11.92 20.40 -8.74
N GLY A 131 13.20 20.13 -9.00
CA GLY A 131 14.31 20.41 -8.10
C GLY A 131 14.86 21.84 -8.22
N SER A 132 14.31 22.63 -9.14
CA SER A 132 14.61 24.06 -9.27
C SER A 132 13.42 24.82 -9.86
N GLN A 133 13.47 26.16 -9.80
CA GLN A 133 12.48 27.01 -10.47
C GLN A 133 12.70 27.12 -11.99
N ASN A 134 13.83 26.63 -12.51
CA ASN A 134 14.11 26.62 -13.94
C ASN A 134 13.39 25.43 -14.59
N ALA A 135 12.63 25.69 -15.66
CA ALA A 135 12.00 24.64 -16.45
C ALA A 135 13.04 23.66 -17.05
N GLN A 136 14.28 24.11 -17.25
CA GLN A 136 15.43 23.26 -17.51
C GLN A 136 16.21 23.04 -16.21
N GLY A 137 15.98 21.92 -15.52
CA GLY A 137 16.54 21.67 -14.20
C GLY A 137 16.41 20.22 -13.73
N PRO A 138 16.99 19.86 -12.57
CA PRO A 138 16.80 18.54 -12.00
C PRO A 138 15.35 18.32 -11.61
N VAL A 139 14.91 17.06 -11.63
CA VAL A 139 13.65 16.62 -11.01
C VAL A 139 13.94 15.61 -9.92
N VAL A 140 13.05 15.51 -8.94
CA VAL A 140 13.19 14.61 -7.79
C VAL A 140 12.02 13.64 -7.78
N LEU A 141 12.31 12.34 -7.86
CA LEU A 141 11.36 11.26 -7.60
C LEU A 141 11.23 11.09 -6.08
N VAL A 142 10.05 11.34 -5.55
CA VAL A 142 9.75 11.28 -4.11
C VAL A 142 8.85 10.08 -3.87
N GLY A 143 9.36 9.08 -3.15
CA GLY A 143 8.61 7.89 -2.76
C GLY A 143 8.11 7.97 -1.32
N ALA A 144 6.94 7.37 -1.08
CA ALA A 144 6.33 7.27 0.24
C ALA A 144 6.07 5.81 0.66
N GLY A 145 6.73 4.85 0.00
CA GLY A 145 6.63 3.42 0.27
C GLY A 145 5.62 2.66 -0.59
N ASP A 146 5.35 3.10 -1.82
CA ASP A 146 4.49 2.36 -2.76
C ASP A 146 5.28 1.20 -3.39
N PRO A 147 4.99 -0.08 -3.06
CA PRO A 147 5.70 -1.20 -3.65
C PRO A 147 5.14 -1.59 -5.02
N ALA A 148 4.00 -1.03 -5.45
CA ALA A 148 3.27 -1.46 -6.62
C ALA A 148 3.59 -0.65 -7.88
N LEU A 149 4.34 0.46 -7.78
CA LEU A 149 4.80 1.23 -8.93
C LEU A 149 5.61 0.33 -9.88
N SER A 150 5.30 0.36 -11.18
CA SER A 150 5.94 -0.53 -12.15
C SER A 150 6.79 0.20 -13.18
N ALA A 151 7.92 -0.41 -13.54
CA ALA A 151 8.73 0.01 -14.69
C ALA A 151 8.38 -0.76 -15.97
N ALA A 152 7.47 -1.74 -15.93
CA ALA A 152 7.06 -2.47 -17.10
C ALA A 152 6.41 -1.52 -18.15
N PRO A 153 6.64 -1.75 -19.47
CA PRO A 153 5.99 -0.98 -20.52
C PRO A 153 4.45 -1.00 -20.43
N PRO A 154 3.74 0.01 -20.97
CA PRO A 154 2.29 0.16 -20.84
C PRO A 154 1.46 -1.09 -21.18
N ASP A 155 1.89 -1.82 -22.20
CA ASP A 155 1.27 -3.03 -22.75
C ASP A 155 1.73 -4.34 -22.09
N VAL A 156 2.67 -4.27 -21.13
CA VAL A 156 3.19 -5.43 -20.42
C VAL A 156 2.46 -5.62 -19.08
N PRO A 157 1.90 -6.81 -18.82
CA PRO A 157 1.29 -7.12 -17.53
C PRO A 157 2.27 -7.02 -16.36
N THR A 158 1.76 -6.61 -15.20
CA THR A 158 2.51 -6.49 -13.94
C THR A 158 2.00 -7.51 -12.92
N TRP A 159 2.82 -7.85 -11.92
CA TRP A 159 2.38 -8.71 -10.82
C TRP A 159 1.19 -8.10 -10.06
N TYR A 160 1.28 -6.81 -9.74
CA TYR A 160 0.19 -6.07 -9.12
C TYR A 160 -0.70 -5.51 -10.23
N ARG A 161 -1.88 -6.10 -10.42
CA ARG A 161 -2.81 -5.65 -11.47
C ARG A 161 -3.21 -4.19 -11.24
N GLY A 162 -3.16 -3.39 -12.30
CA GLY A 162 -3.52 -1.98 -12.25
C GLY A 162 -2.46 -1.06 -11.63
N SER A 163 -1.22 -1.53 -11.49
CA SER A 163 -0.08 -0.70 -11.10
C SER A 163 -0.01 0.60 -11.90
N ALA A 164 0.24 1.70 -11.21
CA ALA A 164 0.74 2.92 -11.84
C ALA A 164 2.12 2.66 -12.47
N ARG A 165 2.46 3.40 -13.52
CA ARG A 165 3.71 3.18 -14.26
C ARG A 165 4.63 4.38 -14.19
N ILE A 166 5.94 4.12 -14.21
CA ILE A 166 6.97 5.14 -14.36
C ILE A 166 6.76 5.96 -15.65
N SER A 167 6.27 5.33 -16.73
CA SER A 167 5.94 6.02 -17.99
C SER A 167 4.90 7.12 -17.79
N ASP A 168 3.94 6.95 -16.87
CA ASP A 168 2.89 7.92 -16.61
C ASP A 168 3.46 9.18 -15.96
N LEU A 169 4.46 9.03 -15.09
CA LEU A 169 5.22 10.14 -14.51
C LEU A 169 6.02 10.86 -15.59
N VAL A 170 6.66 10.13 -16.51
CA VAL A 170 7.41 10.72 -17.63
C VAL A 170 6.49 11.56 -18.52
N GLU A 171 5.29 11.08 -18.85
CA GLU A 171 4.32 11.86 -19.63
C GLU A 171 3.83 13.11 -18.90
N GLN A 172 3.64 13.03 -17.58
CA GLN A 172 3.27 14.20 -16.77
C GLN A 172 4.37 15.28 -16.81
N ILE A 173 5.65 14.87 -16.73
CA ILE A 173 6.80 15.79 -16.85
C ILE A 173 6.83 16.43 -18.24
N ARG A 174 6.63 15.65 -19.32
CA ARG A 174 6.59 16.20 -20.68
C ARG A 174 5.46 17.22 -20.84
N ARG A 175 4.28 16.94 -20.28
CA ARG A 175 3.12 17.84 -20.31
C ARG A 175 3.29 19.11 -19.47
N SER A 176 4.14 19.08 -18.43
CA SER A 176 4.41 20.26 -17.62
C SER A 176 5.36 21.27 -18.29
N GLY A 177 6.02 20.88 -19.38
CA GLY A 177 7.01 21.72 -20.07
C GLY A 177 8.38 21.76 -19.37
N VAL A 178 8.58 20.96 -18.32
CA VAL A 178 9.90 20.77 -17.69
C VAL A 178 10.75 19.89 -18.60
N THR A 179 11.99 20.29 -18.80
CA THR A 179 13.05 19.52 -19.46
C THR A 179 14.07 19.11 -18.40
N PRO A 180 13.97 17.88 -17.86
CA PRO A 180 14.87 17.43 -16.81
C PRO A 180 16.32 17.38 -17.28
N THR A 181 17.25 17.91 -16.47
CA THR A 181 18.70 17.78 -16.70
C THR A 181 19.32 16.66 -15.86
N ALA A 182 18.64 16.25 -14.79
CA ALA A 182 19.01 15.13 -13.93
C ALA A 182 17.76 14.58 -13.22
N VAL A 183 17.83 13.33 -12.77
CA VAL A 183 16.83 12.71 -11.91
C VAL A 183 17.49 12.39 -10.57
N GLN A 184 16.95 12.95 -9.50
CA GLN A 184 17.32 12.60 -8.13
C GLN A 184 16.21 11.73 -7.54
N VAL A 185 16.57 10.90 -6.56
CA VAL A 185 15.62 10.03 -5.86
C VAL A 185 15.66 10.39 -4.38
N ASP A 186 14.54 10.85 -3.86
CA ASP A 186 14.36 11.12 -2.44
C ASP A 186 13.85 9.86 -1.74
N THR A 187 14.74 9.21 -0.98
CA THR A 187 14.43 8.04 -0.18
C THR A 187 14.19 8.35 1.30
N SER A 188 14.20 9.63 1.69
CA SER A 188 14.25 10.07 3.09
C SER A 188 12.97 9.79 3.90
N ALA A 189 11.88 9.39 3.25
CA ALA A 189 10.63 9.07 3.94
C ALA A 189 10.78 7.88 4.91
N PHE A 190 11.71 6.96 4.64
CA PHE A 190 12.07 5.87 5.55
C PHE A 190 13.48 6.09 6.10
N SER A 191 13.71 5.61 7.32
CA SER A 191 15.01 5.70 8.00
C SER A 191 15.31 4.37 8.70
N GLY A 192 16.61 4.10 8.93
CA GLY A 192 17.05 2.88 9.59
C GLY A 192 17.44 1.78 8.60
N PRO A 193 17.67 0.54 9.09
CA PRO A 193 18.05 -0.58 8.24
C PRO A 193 16.96 -0.95 7.24
N THR A 194 17.37 -1.28 6.01
CA THR A 194 16.46 -1.72 4.94
C THR A 194 16.09 -3.20 5.05
N MET A 195 16.75 -3.93 5.95
CA MET A 195 16.53 -5.35 6.24
C MET A 195 16.17 -5.52 7.71
N ALA A 196 15.20 -6.40 8.00
CA ALA A 196 14.89 -6.74 9.38
C ALA A 196 16.02 -7.58 10.00
N GLN A 197 16.22 -7.45 11.31
CA GLN A 197 17.21 -8.24 12.03
C GLN A 197 16.95 -9.74 11.85
N GLY A 198 17.98 -10.48 11.43
CA GLY A 198 17.92 -11.93 11.24
C GLY A 198 17.40 -12.38 9.88
N TRP A 199 17.07 -11.47 8.95
CA TRP A 199 16.79 -11.84 7.56
C TRP A 199 18.03 -12.35 6.85
N ASP A 200 17.88 -13.42 6.05
CA ASP A 200 18.94 -13.96 5.21
C ASP A 200 18.90 -13.29 3.83
N LEU A 201 20.07 -12.90 3.32
CA LEU A 201 20.17 -12.34 1.97
C LEU A 201 19.79 -13.35 0.88
N ALA A 202 19.90 -14.66 1.15
CA ALA A 202 19.44 -15.69 0.23
C ALA A 202 17.94 -15.59 -0.07
N ASP A 203 17.13 -15.11 0.88
CA ASP A 203 15.68 -14.94 0.70
C ASP A 203 15.34 -13.81 -0.30
N VAL A 204 16.27 -12.86 -0.52
CA VAL A 204 16.15 -11.87 -1.60
C VAL A 204 16.30 -12.56 -2.95
N ASP A 205 17.30 -13.42 -3.10
CA ASP A 205 17.54 -14.15 -4.33
C ASP A 205 16.46 -15.20 -4.60
N ASN A 206 15.86 -15.77 -3.56
CA ASN A 206 14.74 -16.72 -3.66
C ASN A 206 13.40 -16.03 -3.98
N GLY A 207 13.30 -14.73 -3.73
CA GLY A 207 12.14 -13.91 -4.10
C GLY A 207 11.15 -13.66 -2.96
N ASP A 208 11.48 -14.04 -1.74
CA ASP A 208 10.59 -13.99 -0.57
C ASP A 208 10.57 -12.60 0.08
N ILE A 209 11.71 -11.90 0.04
CA ILE A 209 11.89 -10.56 0.64
C ILE A 209 12.64 -9.63 -0.30
N ALA A 210 12.55 -8.32 -0.06
CA ALA A 210 13.40 -7.32 -0.69
C ALA A 210 13.83 -6.31 0.38
N PRO A 211 14.95 -5.59 0.21
CA PRO A 211 15.22 -4.39 0.98
C PRO A 211 14.00 -3.46 0.96
N ILE A 212 13.61 -2.98 2.14
CA ILE A 212 12.45 -2.11 2.31
C ILE A 212 12.89 -0.66 2.14
N GLU A 213 12.49 -0.08 1.01
CA GLU A 213 12.83 1.27 0.61
C GLU A 213 11.56 2.12 0.44
N SER A 214 11.67 3.43 0.60
CA SER A 214 10.54 4.35 0.38
C SER A 214 10.23 4.55 -1.12
N VAL A 215 11.20 4.27 -1.99
CA VAL A 215 11.04 4.22 -3.45
C VAL A 215 11.30 2.78 -3.89
N MET A 216 10.26 2.10 -4.33
CA MET A 216 10.36 0.74 -4.86
C MET A 216 9.70 0.64 -6.22
N ILE A 217 10.20 -0.29 -7.02
CA ILE A 217 9.61 -0.66 -8.30
C ILE A 217 9.31 -2.15 -8.27
N ASP A 218 8.08 -2.54 -8.65
CA ASP A 218 7.60 -3.92 -8.78
C ASP A 218 7.83 -4.78 -7.51
N ALA A 219 7.82 -4.12 -6.33
CA ALA A 219 8.21 -4.64 -5.02
C ALA A 219 9.57 -5.38 -5.05
N GLY A 220 10.51 -4.84 -5.82
CA GLY A 220 11.86 -5.38 -6.00
C GLY A 220 11.95 -6.50 -7.05
N ARG A 221 10.87 -6.89 -7.75
CA ARG A 221 10.93 -7.94 -8.78
C ARG A 221 11.85 -7.54 -9.93
N ILE A 222 12.86 -8.36 -10.22
CA ILE A 222 13.69 -8.20 -11.43
C ILE A 222 12.96 -8.65 -12.71
N GLN A 223 11.93 -9.49 -12.57
CA GLN A 223 11.01 -9.89 -13.63
C GLN A 223 9.58 -9.53 -13.17
N PRO A 224 9.04 -8.39 -13.59
CA PRO A 224 7.83 -7.79 -13.02
C PRO A 224 6.55 -8.64 -13.02
N SER A 225 6.47 -9.67 -13.87
CA SER A 225 5.30 -10.54 -14.03
C SER A 225 5.50 -11.99 -13.56
N THR A 226 6.72 -12.37 -13.18
CA THR A 226 7.04 -13.75 -12.78
C THR A 226 6.67 -14.00 -11.32
N VAL A 227 5.93 -15.09 -11.04
CA VAL A 227 5.48 -15.50 -9.70
C VAL A 227 6.65 -15.54 -8.71
N ASN A 228 7.68 -16.32 -9.04
CA ASN A 228 8.90 -16.47 -8.26
C ASN A 228 10.05 -15.69 -8.90
N SER A 229 9.84 -14.39 -9.13
CA SER A 229 10.96 -13.52 -9.52
C SER A 229 11.95 -13.42 -8.37
N ARG A 230 13.26 -13.39 -8.65
CA ARG A 230 14.23 -12.89 -7.68
C ARG A 230 13.92 -11.44 -7.33
N ARG A 231 14.43 -10.98 -6.19
CA ARG A 231 14.33 -9.58 -5.79
C ARG A 231 15.65 -8.86 -6.01
N SER A 232 15.56 -7.55 -6.25
CA SER A 232 16.71 -6.66 -6.24
C SER A 232 17.32 -6.63 -4.85
N ARG A 233 18.65 -6.58 -4.79
CA ARG A 233 19.41 -6.41 -3.53
C ARG A 233 19.60 -4.93 -3.15
N THR A 234 19.05 -4.03 -3.96
CA THR A 234 19.10 -2.58 -3.83
C THR A 234 17.73 -1.99 -4.11
#